data_AF-A0A1C6LF21-F1
#
_entry.id   AF-A0A1C6LF21-F1
#
_cell.length_a   1.000
_cell.length_b   1.000
_cell.length_c   1.000
_cell.angle_alpha   90.00
_cell.angle_beta   90.00
_cell.angle_gamma   90.00
#
_symmetry.space_group_name_H-M   'P 1'
#
loop_
_entity.id
_entity.type
_entity.pdbx_description
1 polymer ?
#
loop_
_entity_poly.entity_id
_entity_poly.type
_entity_poly.pdbx_seq_one_letter_code
_entity_poly.pdbx_strand_id
1 'polypeptide(L)'
;MKKAFATAALIGSLFAANAQAIGITYDLVNDGVKHNTNAYAGINIELGNKMVPTLVLGVFDTRVKPNGNTEGGNLSLQVNVLGGVSLGKLKLSYLNGKNDLQGEIGGGYDLSKHAPFASLGINVPYGSVGVDGFSLHDLAPSLTIHSQDEFKRPDTRCQRVAGISGQYFDAQCTQGLI
;
A
#
# COMPACT_ATOMS: atom_id res chain seq x y z
N MET A 1 56.59 -27.88 -77.20
CA MET A 1 56.78 -29.11 -76.42
C MET A 1 56.24 -28.88 -75.00
N LYS A 2 55.44 -29.84 -74.52
CA LYS A 2 54.67 -29.87 -73.27
C LYS A 2 55.54 -29.67 -72.03
N LYS A 3 55.05 -28.97 -71.00
CA LYS A 3 54.78 -29.49 -69.63
C LYS A 3 53.78 -28.59 -68.90
N ALA A 4 52.78 -29.23 -68.29
CA ALA A 4 51.78 -28.65 -67.39
C ALA A 4 52.06 -29.15 -65.96
N PHE A 5 51.80 -28.34 -64.94
CA PHE A 5 51.52 -28.67 -63.52
C PHE A 5 51.04 -27.35 -62.87
N ALA A 6 49.73 -27.08 -62.70
CA ALA A 6 48.81 -27.56 -61.66
C ALA A 6 49.10 -27.01 -60.25
N THR A 7 48.36 -25.97 -59.82
CA THR A 7 47.81 -25.87 -58.46
C THR A 7 46.59 -24.94 -58.45
N ALA A 8 45.44 -25.49 -58.06
CA ALA A 8 44.22 -24.77 -57.76
C ALA A 8 44.20 -24.39 -56.27
N ALA A 9 43.63 -23.23 -55.94
CA ALA A 9 43.12 -22.94 -54.60
C ALA A 9 41.79 -22.19 -54.73
N LEU A 10 40.70 -22.88 -54.38
CA LEU A 10 39.45 -22.26 -53.94
C LEU A 10 39.74 -21.38 -52.72
N ILE A 11 38.92 -20.36 -52.49
CA ILE A 11 38.07 -20.22 -51.28
C ILE A 11 37.23 -18.95 -51.45
N GLY A 12 35.90 -19.13 -51.38
CA GLY A 12 34.91 -18.07 -51.47
C GLY A 12 34.97 -17.13 -50.27
N SER A 13 34.89 -15.84 -50.54
CA SER A 13 34.74 -14.80 -49.53
C SER A 13 33.31 -14.82 -48.98
N LEU A 14 33.22 -15.14 -47.69
CA LEU A 14 32.03 -15.12 -46.85
C LEU A 14 31.39 -13.73 -46.84
N PHE A 15 30.10 -13.66 -47.14
CA PHE A 15 29.25 -12.53 -46.76
C PHE A 15 29.00 -12.63 -45.24
N ALA A 16 29.74 -11.86 -44.44
CA ALA A 16 29.42 -11.69 -43.03
C ALA A 16 28.21 -10.75 -42.91
N ALA A 17 27.02 -11.31 -42.74
CA ALA A 17 25.86 -10.54 -42.32
C ALA A 17 26.05 -10.13 -40.86
N ASN A 18 26.21 -8.82 -40.61
CA ASN A 18 26.22 -8.28 -39.25
C ASN A 18 24.79 -8.33 -38.71
N ALA A 19 24.42 -9.43 -38.05
CA ALA A 19 23.21 -9.47 -37.24
C ALA A 19 23.44 -8.57 -36.02
N GLN A 20 22.89 -7.36 -36.03
CA GLN A 20 22.80 -6.55 -34.83
C GLN A 20 21.85 -7.26 -33.86
N ALA A 21 22.38 -7.79 -32.76
CA ALA A 21 21.56 -8.31 -31.68
C ALA A 21 20.79 -7.14 -31.07
N ILE A 22 19.47 -7.11 -31.27
CA ILE A 22 18.59 -6.23 -30.51
C ILE A 22 18.58 -6.78 -29.09
N GLY A 23 19.40 -6.18 -28.22
CA GLY A 23 19.34 -6.45 -26.79
C GLY A 23 17.96 -6.08 -26.26
N ILE A 24 17.27 -7.04 -25.65
CA ILE A 24 16.07 -6.74 -24.87
C ILE A 24 16.52 -6.18 -23.53
N THR A 25 16.09 -4.97 -23.18
CA THR A 25 16.30 -4.38 -21.87
C THR A 25 14.96 -4.30 -21.13
N TYR A 26 15.04 -4.41 -19.81
CA TYR A 26 13.89 -4.27 -18.91
C TYR A 26 14.15 -3.09 -18.00
N ASP A 27 13.12 -2.29 -17.76
CA ASP A 27 13.14 -1.20 -16.80
C ASP A 27 12.13 -1.47 -15.68
N LEU A 28 12.44 -1.02 -14.45
CA LEU A 28 11.48 -1.04 -13.36
C LEU A 28 10.49 0.09 -13.58
N VAL A 29 9.28 -0.26 -14.00
CA VAL A 29 8.17 0.68 -14.03
C VAL A 29 7.37 0.52 -12.76
N ASN A 30 7.20 1.62 -12.03
CA ASN A 30 6.34 1.65 -10.88
C ASN A 30 4.98 2.22 -11.27
N ASP A 31 3.89 1.57 -10.86
CA ASP A 31 2.51 2.02 -11.13
C ASP A 31 2.14 3.34 -10.41
N GLY A 32 3.11 4.01 -9.79
CA GLY A 32 2.96 5.33 -9.19
C GLY A 32 2.34 5.26 -7.80
N VAL A 33 1.14 5.80 -7.62
CA VAL A 33 0.43 5.81 -6.33
C VAL A 33 -0.75 4.85 -6.41
N LYS A 34 -0.87 3.94 -5.44
CA LYS A 34 -2.01 3.02 -5.34
C LYS A 34 -3.09 3.57 -4.41
N HIS A 35 -4.30 3.67 -4.93
CA HIS A 35 -5.48 3.99 -4.13
C HIS A 35 -6.05 2.72 -3.51
N ASN A 36 -6.35 2.76 -2.21
CA ASN A 36 -6.99 1.67 -1.48
C ASN A 36 -8.26 2.22 -0.83
N THR A 37 -9.42 1.71 -1.26
CA THR A 37 -10.71 2.00 -0.61
C THR A 37 -11.23 0.70 -0.01
N ASN A 38 -11.19 0.57 1.32
CA ASN A 38 -11.47 -0.68 2.01
C ASN A 38 -12.51 -0.45 3.11
N ALA A 39 -13.60 -1.20 3.06
CA ALA A 39 -14.52 -1.30 4.19
C ALA A 39 -14.00 -2.31 5.22
N TYR A 40 -14.25 -2.05 6.49
CA TYR A 40 -13.87 -2.95 7.59
C TYR A 40 -14.95 -3.01 8.66
N ALA A 41 -14.91 -4.11 9.42
CA ALA A 41 -15.64 -4.26 10.66
C ALA A 41 -14.66 -4.54 11.80
N GLY A 42 -15.02 -4.17 13.02
CA GLY A 42 -14.17 -4.36 14.18
C GLY A 42 -14.90 -4.24 15.51
N ILE A 43 -14.16 -4.43 16.58
CA ILE A 43 -14.62 -4.24 17.95
C ILE A 43 -13.73 -3.18 18.57
N ASN A 44 -14.34 -2.13 19.12
CA ASN A 44 -13.67 -1.10 19.90
C ASN A 44 -13.95 -1.28 21.39
N ILE A 45 -12.93 -1.10 22.21
CA ILE A 45 -13.02 -1.16 23.67
C ILE A 45 -12.43 0.15 24.19
N GLU A 46 -13.29 0.97 24.81
CA GLU A 46 -12.83 2.12 25.57
C GLU A 46 -12.29 1.69 26.93
N LEU A 47 -11.04 2.08 27.19
CA LEU A 47 -10.27 1.76 28.38
C LEU A 47 -10.65 2.79 29.45
N GLY A 48 -11.38 2.34 30.46
CA GLY A 48 -11.84 3.17 31.56
C GLY A 48 -12.54 2.34 32.64
N ASN A 49 -13.37 2.98 33.47
CA ASN A 49 -14.02 2.31 34.61
C ASN A 49 -15.06 1.24 34.18
N LYS A 50 -15.53 1.28 32.93
CA LYS A 50 -16.42 0.26 32.34
C LYS A 50 -15.92 -0.08 30.94
N MET A 51 -15.34 -1.26 30.79
CA MET A 51 -14.91 -1.79 29.49
C MET A 51 -16.12 -2.39 28.78
N VAL A 52 -16.74 -1.61 27.89
CA VAL A 52 -17.89 -2.06 27.10
C VAL A 52 -17.43 -2.17 25.64
N PRO A 53 -17.47 -3.36 25.02
CA PRO A 53 -17.14 -3.51 23.62
C PRO A 53 -18.23 -2.93 22.72
N THR A 54 -17.84 -2.18 21.70
CA THR A 54 -18.72 -1.62 20.67
C THR A 54 -18.35 -2.15 19.30
N LEU A 55 -19.34 -2.34 18.43
CA LEU A 55 -19.09 -2.73 17.04
C LEU A 55 -18.64 -1.50 16.26
N VAL A 56 -17.61 -1.63 15.44
CA VAL A 56 -17.13 -0.58 14.54
C VAL A 56 -17.38 -1.01 13.10
N LEU A 57 -17.94 -0.13 12.30
CA LEU A 57 -18.01 -0.23 10.85
C LEU A 57 -17.31 0.98 10.27
N GLY A 58 -16.39 0.78 9.34
CA GLY A 58 -15.66 1.91 8.76
C GLY A 58 -15.18 1.68 7.34
N VAL A 59 -14.69 2.75 6.74
CA VAL A 59 -14.13 2.77 5.40
C VAL A 59 -12.86 3.61 5.42
N PHE A 60 -11.76 2.98 5.03
CA PHE A 60 -10.51 3.67 4.72
C PHE A 60 -10.50 4.08 3.25
N ASP A 61 -10.02 5.29 2.97
CA ASP A 61 -9.61 5.73 1.64
C ASP A 61 -8.17 6.27 1.71
N THR A 62 -7.22 5.53 1.16
CA THR A 62 -5.80 5.84 1.28
C THR A 62 -5.07 5.81 -0.05
N ARG A 63 -3.97 6.55 -0.11
CA ARG A 63 -3.00 6.60 -1.20
C ARG A 63 -1.66 6.11 -0.69
N VAL A 64 -1.15 5.04 -1.31
CA VAL A 64 0.11 4.40 -0.93
C VAL A 64 1.13 4.62 -2.04
N LYS A 65 2.24 5.28 -1.69
CA LYS A 65 3.40 5.46 -2.57
C LYS A 65 4.23 4.18 -2.62
N PRO A 66 5.12 4.01 -3.62
CA PRO A 66 5.92 2.79 -3.75
C PRO A 66 6.82 2.49 -2.55
N ASN A 67 7.26 3.53 -1.86
CA ASN A 67 8.07 3.44 -0.64
C ASN A 67 7.24 3.13 0.63
N GLY A 68 5.97 2.77 0.47
CA GLY A 68 5.02 2.48 1.53
C GLY A 68 4.44 3.70 2.23
N ASN A 69 4.83 4.92 1.87
CA ASN A 69 4.24 6.12 2.48
C ASN A 69 2.74 6.15 2.18
N THR A 70 1.94 6.24 3.22
CA THR A 70 0.49 6.16 3.17
C THR A 70 -0.12 7.42 3.75
N GLU A 71 -1.03 8.02 3.00
CA GLU A 71 -1.84 9.17 3.41
C GLU A 71 -3.30 8.91 3.06
N GLY A 72 -4.24 9.39 3.86
CA GLY A 72 -5.66 9.15 3.57
C GLY A 72 -6.59 9.49 4.71
N GLY A 73 -7.80 8.96 4.63
CA GLY A 73 -8.83 9.15 5.65
C GLY A 73 -9.53 7.86 6.05
N ASN A 74 -10.19 7.90 7.20
CA ASN A 74 -11.07 6.86 7.69
C ASN A 74 -12.37 7.48 8.20
N LEU A 75 -13.50 7.00 7.69
CA LEU A 75 -14.82 7.29 8.23
C LEU A 75 -15.32 6.05 8.97
N SER A 76 -15.66 6.18 10.24
CA SER A 76 -16.12 5.07 11.06
C SER A 76 -17.34 5.42 11.91
N LEU A 77 -18.20 4.43 12.08
CA LEU A 77 -19.38 4.45 12.92
C LEU A 77 -19.26 3.36 13.98
N GLN A 78 -19.43 3.73 15.24
CA GLN A 78 -19.56 2.80 16.35
C GLN A 78 -21.03 2.56 16.66
N VAL A 79 -21.39 1.30 16.87
CA VAL A 79 -22.73 0.86 17.22
C VAL A 79 -22.65 0.08 18.54
N ASN A 80 -23.41 0.53 19.52
CA ASN A 80 -23.61 -0.22 20.76
C ASN A 80 -24.65 -1.30 20.47
N VAL A 81 -24.30 -2.54 20.80
CA VAL A 81 -25.19 -3.70 20.63
C VAL A 81 -25.58 -4.34 21.98
N LEU A 82 -24.92 -3.92 23.06
CA LEU A 82 -25.20 -4.39 24.42
C LEU A 82 -26.39 -3.61 25.00
N GLY A 83 -27.49 -4.31 25.29
CA GLY A 83 -28.70 -3.73 25.89
C GLY A 83 -29.65 -3.06 24.87
N GLY A 84 -29.40 -3.22 23.58
CA GLY A 84 -30.16 -2.62 22.47
C GLY A 84 -29.22 -2.14 21.37
N VAL A 85 -29.78 -1.84 20.19
CA VAL A 85 -29.01 -1.22 19.09
C VAL A 85 -29.10 0.30 19.26
N SER A 86 -27.97 0.94 19.52
CA SER A 86 -27.88 2.41 19.53
C SER A 86 -26.62 2.90 18.81
N LEU A 87 -26.71 4.08 18.22
CA LEU A 87 -25.57 4.73 17.60
C LEU A 87 -24.65 5.29 18.69
N GLY A 88 -23.37 4.94 18.61
CA GLY A 88 -22.32 5.44 19.50
C GLY A 88 -21.67 6.68 18.90
N LYS A 89 -20.52 6.50 18.28
CA LYS A 89 -19.68 7.58 17.75
C LYS A 89 -19.59 7.56 16.23
N LEU A 90 -19.66 8.72 15.61
CA LEU A 90 -19.27 8.93 14.22
C LEU A 90 -17.92 9.64 14.21
N LYS A 91 -16.89 9.04 13.60
CA LYS A 91 -15.51 9.55 13.57
C LYS A 91 -15.00 9.69 12.15
N LEU A 92 -14.38 10.82 11.85
CA LEU A 92 -13.56 11.04 10.65
C LEU A 92 -12.11 11.28 11.09
N SER A 93 -11.17 10.51 10.57
CA SER A 93 -9.74 10.69 10.83
C SER A 93 -8.93 10.81 9.55
N TYR A 94 -7.81 11.51 9.66
CA TYR A 94 -6.74 11.58 8.69
C TYR A 94 -5.60 10.65 9.13
N LEU A 95 -5.03 9.92 8.17
CA LEU A 95 -3.93 8.98 8.37
C LEU A 95 -2.68 9.48 7.67
N ASN A 96 -1.53 9.33 8.33
CA ASN A 96 -0.22 9.57 7.73
C ASN A 96 0.84 8.63 8.34
N GLY A 97 1.61 7.96 7.49
CA GLY A 97 2.72 7.11 7.94
C GLY A 97 3.22 6.16 6.87
N LYS A 98 3.62 4.96 7.29
CA LYS A 98 3.93 3.82 6.43
C LYS A 98 2.69 2.96 6.24
N ASN A 99 2.66 2.03 5.31
CA ASN A 99 1.46 1.23 5.00
C ASN A 99 1.16 0.12 6.04
N ASP A 100 2.12 -0.15 6.93
CA ASP A 100 2.07 -1.06 8.07
C ASP A 100 1.95 -0.34 9.43
N LEU A 101 2.19 0.97 9.49
CA LEU A 101 1.97 1.79 10.69
C LEU A 101 1.67 3.25 10.33
N GLN A 102 0.50 3.74 10.74
CA GLN A 102 0.06 5.11 10.50
C GLN A 102 -0.26 5.83 11.81
N GLY A 103 0.09 7.11 11.90
CA GLY A 103 -0.52 8.00 12.88
C GLY A 103 -1.91 8.42 12.41
N GLU A 104 -2.83 8.54 13.36
CA GLU A 104 -4.18 9.05 13.13
C GLU A 104 -4.42 10.33 13.92
N ILE A 105 -4.99 11.33 13.26
CA ILE A 105 -5.60 12.51 13.90
C ILE A 105 -7.00 12.68 13.34
N GLY A 106 -7.97 12.95 14.20
CA GLY A 106 -9.35 13.03 13.76
C GLY A 106 -10.25 13.70 14.76
N GLY A 107 -11.54 13.54 14.51
CA GLY A 107 -12.57 14.00 15.41
C GLY A 107 -13.92 13.53 14.93
N GLY A 108 -14.94 13.83 15.72
CA GLY A 108 -16.26 13.31 15.46
C GLY A 108 -17.29 13.81 16.44
N TYR A 109 -18.41 13.10 16.45
CA TYR A 109 -19.51 13.36 17.37
C TYR A 109 -19.92 12.07 18.05
N ASP A 110 -20.03 12.12 19.37
CA ASP A 110 -20.57 11.04 20.17
C ASP A 110 -22.07 11.28 20.37
N LEU A 111 -22.89 10.44 19.74
CA LEU A 111 -24.35 10.54 19.80
C LEU A 111 -24.90 10.12 21.17
N SER A 112 -24.15 9.33 21.93
CA SER A 112 -24.55 8.94 23.29
C SER A 112 -24.28 10.08 24.28
N LYS A 113 -23.13 10.75 24.17
CA LYS A 113 -22.76 11.90 25.02
C LYS A 113 -23.27 13.25 24.52
N HIS A 114 -23.77 13.34 23.28
CA HIS A 114 -24.16 14.58 22.62
C HIS A 114 -23.04 15.63 22.56
N ALA A 115 -21.81 15.17 22.32
CA ALA A 115 -20.62 16.02 22.37
C ALA A 115 -19.66 15.75 21.19
N PRO A 116 -19.06 16.81 20.62
CA PRO A 116 -17.95 16.63 19.70
C PRO A 116 -16.70 16.15 20.45
N PHE A 117 -15.81 15.48 19.74
CA PHE A 117 -14.52 15.05 20.27
C PHE A 117 -13.41 15.19 19.23
N ALA A 118 -12.18 15.29 19.70
CA ALA A 118 -10.97 15.14 18.91
C ALA A 118 -10.31 13.80 19.23
N SER A 119 -9.62 13.21 18.26
CA SER A 119 -8.97 11.90 18.43
C SER A 119 -7.51 11.94 17.98
N LEU A 120 -6.66 11.25 18.72
CA LEU A 120 -5.28 10.95 18.33
C LEU A 120 -5.02 9.45 18.47
N GLY A 121 -4.28 8.85 17.55
CA GLY A 121 -4.04 7.41 17.60
C GLY A 121 -2.97 6.90 16.65
N ILE A 122 -2.85 5.57 16.65
CA ILE A 122 -1.98 4.80 15.78
C ILE A 122 -2.81 3.67 15.19
N ASN A 123 -2.71 3.48 13.88
CA ASN A 123 -3.33 2.41 13.13
C ASN A 123 -2.27 1.45 12.59
N VAL A 124 -2.54 0.15 12.72
CA VAL A 124 -1.70 -0.95 12.24
C VAL A 124 -2.59 -2.01 11.57
N PRO A 125 -2.03 -2.97 10.82
CA PRO A 125 -2.79 -4.11 10.36
C PRO A 125 -3.52 -4.80 11.52
N TYR A 126 -4.82 -5.04 11.33
CA TYR A 126 -5.74 -5.69 12.25
C TYR A 126 -6.08 -4.96 13.56
N GLY A 127 -5.58 -3.75 13.78
CA GLY A 127 -6.03 -2.97 14.92
C GLY A 127 -5.53 -1.53 14.99
N SER A 128 -6.06 -0.80 15.96
CA SER A 128 -5.65 0.56 16.27
C SER A 128 -5.77 0.85 17.75
N VAL A 129 -4.97 1.81 18.20
CA VAL A 129 -5.02 2.34 19.57
C VAL A 129 -5.14 3.85 19.49
N GLY A 130 -5.89 4.46 20.39
CA GLY A 130 -6.07 5.90 20.36
C GLY A 130 -6.67 6.45 21.63
N VAL A 131 -6.86 7.77 21.63
CA VAL A 131 -7.50 8.51 22.70
C VAL A 131 -8.46 9.52 22.08
N ASP A 132 -9.71 9.48 22.52
CA ASP A 132 -10.71 10.48 22.19
C ASP A 132 -10.80 11.50 23.34
N GLY A 133 -10.69 12.79 23.05
CA GLY A 133 -10.82 13.88 24.00
C GLY A 133 -12.07 14.71 23.76
N PHE A 134 -12.92 14.81 24.78
CA PHE A 134 -14.10 15.69 24.80
C PHE A 134 -13.78 17.04 25.46
N SER A 135 -12.80 17.04 26.36
CA SER A 135 -12.20 18.22 26.99
C SER A 135 -10.80 17.86 27.48
N LEU A 136 -10.03 18.84 27.98
CA LEU A 136 -8.68 18.58 28.53
C LEU A 136 -8.66 17.58 29.71
N HIS A 137 -9.80 17.32 30.36
CA HIS A 137 -9.92 16.41 31.51
C HIS A 137 -10.79 15.18 31.21
N ASP A 138 -11.41 15.09 30.03
CA ASP A 138 -12.25 13.95 29.63
C ASP A 138 -11.61 13.25 28.43
N LEU A 139 -10.74 12.30 28.75
CA LEU A 139 -9.99 11.48 27.80
C LEU A 139 -10.48 10.03 27.88
N ALA A 140 -10.79 9.46 26.73
CA ALA A 140 -11.22 8.08 26.56
C ALA A 140 -10.18 7.32 25.72
N PRO A 141 -9.17 6.69 26.34
CA PRO A 141 -8.26 5.81 25.62
C PRO A 141 -9.03 4.59 25.10
N SER A 142 -8.60 4.03 23.98
CA SER A 142 -9.32 2.96 23.29
C SER A 142 -8.38 2.02 22.55
N LEU A 143 -8.84 0.79 22.39
CA LEU A 143 -8.25 -0.26 21.57
C LEU A 143 -9.32 -0.77 20.61
N THR A 144 -9.00 -0.78 19.31
CA THR A 144 -9.85 -1.37 18.28
C THR A 144 -9.13 -2.55 17.65
N ILE A 145 -9.84 -3.67 17.51
CA ILE A 145 -9.43 -4.81 16.68
C ILE A 145 -10.34 -4.82 15.46
N HIS A 146 -9.79 -4.86 14.25
CA HIS A 146 -10.58 -4.76 13.03
C HIS A 146 -10.06 -5.64 11.89
N SER A 147 -10.89 -5.82 10.86
CA SER A 147 -10.57 -6.67 9.71
C SER A 147 -9.65 -6.02 8.66
N GLN A 148 -9.29 -4.73 8.82
CA GLN A 148 -8.40 -4.06 7.88
C GLN A 148 -6.97 -4.60 7.96
N ASP A 149 -6.47 -5.11 6.84
CA ASP A 149 -5.09 -5.59 6.64
C ASP A 149 -4.13 -4.44 6.24
N GLU A 150 -2.86 -4.73 6.00
CA GLU A 150 -1.89 -3.77 5.46
C GLU A 150 -2.37 -3.10 4.16
N PHE A 151 -2.14 -1.79 4.03
CA PHE A 151 -2.47 -1.10 2.78
C PHE A 151 -1.53 -1.53 1.65
N LYS A 152 -2.11 -1.86 0.49
CA LYS A 152 -1.35 -2.43 -0.61
C LYS A 152 -0.51 -1.35 -1.28
N ARG A 153 0.77 -1.69 -1.51
CA ARG A 153 1.68 -0.91 -2.34
C ARG A 153 1.35 -1.12 -3.83
N PRO A 154 1.68 -0.15 -4.70
CA PRO A 154 1.67 -0.34 -6.15
C PRO A 154 2.54 -1.53 -6.54
N ASP A 155 2.12 -2.26 -7.57
CA ASP A 155 2.92 -3.34 -8.10
C ASP A 155 4.14 -2.73 -8.83
N THR A 156 5.31 -3.30 -8.62
CA THR A 156 6.48 -2.98 -9.45
C THR A 156 6.53 -4.01 -10.56
N ARG A 157 6.55 -3.56 -11.81
CA ARG A 157 6.62 -4.44 -12.98
C ARG A 157 7.88 -4.16 -13.77
N CYS A 158 8.55 -5.24 -14.20
CA CYS A 158 9.62 -5.15 -15.17
C CYS A 158 8.98 -5.02 -16.55
N GLN A 159 9.03 -3.83 -17.12
CA GLN A 159 8.53 -3.59 -18.47
C GLN A 159 9.68 -3.70 -19.46
N ARG A 160 9.47 -4.46 -20.54
CA ARG A 160 10.41 -4.53 -21.66
C ARG A 160 10.41 -3.18 -22.37
N VAL A 161 11.57 -2.53 -22.44
CA VAL A 161 11.74 -1.28 -23.17
C VAL A 161 12.54 -1.56 -24.44
N ALA A 162 12.05 -1.12 -25.60
CA ALA A 162 12.79 -1.22 -26.84
C ALA A 162 13.72 0.00 -26.95
N GLY A 163 15.02 -0.19 -26.73
CA GLY A 163 16.00 0.91 -26.82
C GLY A 163 17.44 0.42 -26.94
N ILE A 164 18.27 1.19 -27.67
CA ILE A 164 19.69 0.91 -27.93
C ILE A 164 20.60 1.44 -26.80
N SER A 165 20.02 2.00 -25.74
CA SER A 165 20.76 2.59 -24.63
C SER A 165 19.86 2.80 -23.41
N GLY A 166 19.81 1.79 -22.54
CA GLY A 166 19.32 1.94 -21.16
C GLY A 166 20.24 1.12 -20.27
N GLN A 167 21.16 1.78 -19.57
CA GLN A 167 22.23 1.15 -18.77
C GLN A 167 21.77 0.65 -17.39
N TYR A 168 20.52 0.20 -17.23
CA TYR A 168 20.08 -0.32 -15.95
C TYR A 168 19.43 -1.68 -16.14
N PHE A 169 20.26 -2.73 -16.11
CA PHE A 169 19.78 -4.02 -15.61
C PHE A 169 19.45 -3.80 -14.14
N ASP A 170 18.19 -3.48 -13.84
CA ASP A 170 17.82 -3.42 -12.44
C ASP A 170 17.97 -4.83 -11.84
N ALA A 171 18.71 -4.93 -10.74
CA ALA A 171 18.97 -6.19 -10.06
C ALA A 171 17.66 -6.89 -9.64
N GLN A 172 16.60 -6.13 -9.39
CA GLN A 172 15.27 -6.64 -9.06
C GLN A 172 14.54 -7.24 -10.28
N CYS A 173 14.87 -6.82 -11.50
CA CYS A 173 14.34 -7.41 -12.74
C CYS A 173 15.11 -8.62 -13.25
N THR A 174 16.30 -8.87 -12.68
CA THR A 174 17.15 -10.00 -13.11
C THR A 174 16.80 -11.30 -12.36
N GLN A 175 16.10 -11.21 -11.22
CA GLN A 175 15.74 -12.37 -10.38
C GLN A 175 14.35 -12.98 -10.66
N GLY A 176 13.62 -12.48 -11.67
CA GLY A 176 12.25 -12.93 -12.00
C GLY A 176 12.12 -13.89 -13.18
N LEU A 177 13.23 -14.34 -13.78
CA LEU A 177 13.22 -15.36 -14.84
C LEU A 177 13.57 -16.73 -14.24
N ILE A 178 12.56 -17.40 -13.68
CA ILE A 178 12.52 -18.86 -13.55
C ILE A 178 11.33 -19.34 -14.37
#